data_AF-A0A0Q7EBA6-F1
#
_entry.id   AF-A0A0Q7EBA6-F1
#
_cell.length_a   1.000
_cell.length_b   1.000
_cell.length_c   1.000
_cell.angle_alpha   90.00
_cell.angle_beta   90.00
_cell.angle_gamma   90.00
#
_symmetry.space_group_name_H-M   'P 1'
#
loop_
_entity.id
_entity.type
_entity.pdbx_description
1 polymer ?
#
loop_
_entity_poly.entity_id
_entity_poly.type
_entity_poly.pdbx_seq_one_letter_code
_entity_poly.pdbx_strand_id
1 'polypeptide(L)'
;MTRNLTLAIDDALLDKVRVLAAMKRTSVNEMVRVFLTRLVEQEQSKDEAREALLKLIDESDGRMGEGWRPPAREETYSGEPRFDREY
;
A
#
# COMPACT_ATOMS: atom_id res chain seq x y z
N MET A 1 -24.49 -10.41 2.83
CA MET A 1 -24.86 -11.76 2.33
C MET A 1 -23.58 -12.57 2.17
N THR A 2 -23.47 -13.76 2.72
CA THR A 2 -22.27 -14.62 2.59
C THR A 2 -22.33 -15.41 1.27
N ARG A 3 -21.18 -15.55 0.60
CA ARG A 3 -21.01 -16.35 -0.62
C ARG A 3 -19.91 -17.39 -0.39
N ASN A 4 -20.04 -18.55 -1.02
CA ASN A 4 -19.03 -19.61 -0.96
C ASN A 4 -17.97 -19.39 -2.05
N LEU A 5 -16.71 -19.60 -1.71
CA LEU A 5 -15.56 -19.54 -2.60
C LEU A 5 -14.92 -20.93 -2.68
N THR A 6 -14.77 -21.47 -3.88
CA THR A 6 -14.01 -22.70 -4.12
C THR A 6 -12.61 -22.34 -4.60
N LEU A 7 -11.59 -22.88 -3.96
CA LEU A 7 -10.18 -22.59 -4.22
C LEU A 7 -9.45 -23.90 -4.50
N ALA A 8 -8.69 -23.96 -5.59
CA ALA A 8 -7.77 -25.06 -5.85
C ALA A 8 -6.42 -24.76 -5.18
N ILE A 9 -5.98 -25.64 -4.28
CA ILE A 9 -4.69 -25.55 -3.59
C ILE A 9 -4.07 -26.94 -3.46
N ASP A 10 -2.76 -26.96 -3.27
CA ASP A 10 -2.02 -28.17 -2.97
C ASP A 10 -2.50 -28.80 -1.64
N ASP A 11 -2.69 -30.12 -1.64
CA ASP A 11 -3.20 -30.86 -0.48
C ASP A 11 -2.25 -30.78 0.72
N ALA A 12 -0.93 -30.84 0.49
CA ALA A 12 0.04 -30.74 1.57
C ALA A 12 0.07 -29.33 2.18
N LEU A 13 -0.24 -28.29 1.38
CA LEU A 13 -0.45 -26.94 1.90
C LEU A 13 -1.73 -26.86 2.73
N LEU A 14 -2.85 -27.42 2.27
CA LEU A 14 -4.12 -27.41 3.00
C LEU A 14 -3.97 -28.06 4.38
N ASP A 15 -3.26 -29.18 4.46
CA ASP A 15 -3.03 -29.88 5.74
C ASP A 15 -2.20 -29.05 6.72
N LYS A 16 -1.12 -28.41 6.24
CA LYS A 16 -0.32 -27.48 7.08
C LYS A 16 -1.16 -26.31 7.58
N VAL A 17 -2.01 -25.75 6.72
CA VAL A 17 -2.87 -24.62 7.08
C VAL A 17 -3.94 -25.04 8.10
N ARG A 18 -4.47 -26.26 8.00
CA ARG A 18 -5.41 -26.82 9.01
C ARG A 18 -4.76 -26.95 10.38
N VAL A 19 -3.55 -27.51 10.45
CA VAL A 19 -2.79 -27.60 11.71
C VAL A 19 -2.54 -26.21 12.28
N LEU A 20 -2.12 -25.27 11.44
CA LEU A 20 -1.87 -23.88 11.85
C LEU A 20 -3.15 -23.19 12.37
N ALA A 21 -4.29 -23.40 11.71
CA ALA A 21 -5.58 -22.86 12.13
C ALA A 21 -5.98 -23.42 13.50
N ALA A 22 -5.82 -24.73 13.72
CA ALA A 22 -6.07 -25.36 15.01
C ALA A 22 -5.17 -24.79 16.13
N MET A 23 -3.87 -24.64 15.86
CA MET A 23 -2.93 -24.01 16.80
C MET A 23 -3.34 -22.58 17.16
N LYS A 24 -3.86 -21.82 16.19
CA LYS A 24 -4.35 -20.44 16.36
C LYS A 24 -5.79 -20.36 16.88
N ARG A 25 -6.43 -21.50 17.21
CA ARG A 25 -7.85 -21.59 17.63
C ARG A 25 -8.81 -20.88 16.68
N THR A 26 -8.55 -21.01 15.37
CA THR A 26 -9.36 -20.41 14.31
C THR A 26 -9.65 -21.44 13.21
N SER A 27 -10.34 -21.04 12.15
CA SER A 27 -10.61 -21.87 10.98
C SER A 27 -9.88 -21.36 9.75
N VAL A 28 -9.66 -22.25 8.77
CA VAL A 28 -9.07 -21.88 7.48
C VAL A 28 -9.93 -20.83 6.76
N ASN A 29 -11.26 -20.98 6.81
CA ASN A 29 -12.19 -19.98 6.25
C ASN A 29 -12.02 -18.61 6.89
N GLU A 30 -11.84 -18.55 8.21
CA GLU A 30 -11.64 -17.28 8.91
C GLU A 30 -10.29 -16.66 8.56
N MET A 31 -9.24 -17.47 8.45
CA MET A 31 -7.93 -17.00 7.99
C MET A 31 -7.99 -16.40 6.57
N VAL A 32 -8.68 -17.08 5.65
CA VAL A 32 -8.87 -16.59 4.27
C VAL A 32 -9.70 -15.30 4.27
N ARG A 33 -10.77 -15.23 5.08
CA ARG A 33 -11.60 -14.03 5.20
C ARG A 33 -10.76 -12.84 5.67
N VAL A 34 -10.02 -13.00 6.77
CA VAL A 34 -9.17 -11.95 7.32
C VAL A 34 -8.08 -11.52 6.33
N PHE A 35 -7.49 -12.48 5.62
CA PHE A 35 -6.49 -12.19 4.60
C PHE A 35 -7.06 -11.33 3.47
N LEU A 36 -8.22 -11.71 2.92
CA LEU A 36 -8.87 -10.95 1.84
C LEU A 36 -9.34 -9.56 2.32
N THR A 37 -9.88 -9.46 3.53
CA THR A 37 -10.24 -8.16 4.12
C THR A 37 -9.03 -7.23 4.19
N ARG A 38 -7.93 -7.70 4.77
CA ARG A 38 -6.70 -6.91 4.88
C ARG A 38 -6.12 -6.51 3.54
N LEU A 39 -6.21 -7.38 2.54
CA LEU A 39 -5.75 -7.08 1.19
C LEU A 39 -6.56 -5.92 0.58
N VAL A 40 -7.88 -5.97 0.72
CA VAL A 40 -8.77 -4.89 0.23
C VAL A 40 -8.52 -3.59 0.99
N GLU A 41 -8.42 -3.62 2.32
CA GLU A 41 -8.13 -2.44 3.14
C GLU A 41 -6.78 -1.80 2.76
N GLN A 42 -5.77 -2.61 2.44
CA GLN A 42 -4.48 -2.09 1.98
C GLN A 42 -4.57 -1.40 0.62
N GLU A 43 -5.35 -1.92 -0.32
CA GLU A 43 -5.52 -1.26 -1.61
C GLU A 43 -6.38 0.01 -1.47
N GLN A 44 -7.48 -0.05 -0.71
CA GLN A 44 -8.32 1.12 -0.45
C GLN A 44 -7.54 2.24 0.27
N SER A 45 -6.75 1.93 1.29
CA SER A 45 -5.97 2.96 1.98
C SER A 45 -4.91 3.63 1.10
N LYS A 46 -4.32 2.89 0.15
CA LYS A 46 -3.41 3.47 -0.86
C LYS A 46 -4.16 4.40 -1.80
N ASP A 47 -5.36 3.99 -2.25
CA ASP A 47 -6.19 4.79 -3.13
C ASP A 47 -6.71 6.04 -2.43
N GLU A 48 -7.18 5.94 -1.18
CA GLU A 48 -7.63 7.08 -0.37
C GLU A 48 -6.49 8.07 -0.09
N ALA A 49 -5.31 7.59 0.27
CA ALA A 49 -4.15 8.46 0.49
C ALA A 49 -3.74 9.18 -0.82
N ARG A 50 -3.80 8.47 -1.95
CA ARG A 50 -3.53 9.04 -3.27
C ARG A 50 -4.57 10.09 -3.65
N GLU A 51 -5.86 9.80 -3.49
CA GLU A 51 -6.94 10.74 -3.76
C GLU A 51 -6.87 11.96 -2.84
N ALA A 52 -6.56 11.77 -1.55
CA ALA A 52 -6.38 12.87 -0.61
C ALA A 52 -5.21 13.79 -1.01
N LEU A 53 -4.10 13.22 -1.50
CA LEU A 53 -2.98 14.01 -2.02
C LEU A 53 -3.34 14.75 -3.31
N LEU A 54 -4.05 14.10 -4.25
CA LEU A 54 -4.50 14.75 -5.48
C LEU A 54 -5.46 15.91 -5.17
N LYS A 55 -6.42 15.68 -4.28
CA LYS A 55 -7.34 16.71 -3.81
C LYS A 55 -6.60 17.86 -3.12
N LEU A 56 -5.61 17.56 -2.28
CA LEU A 56 -4.76 18.58 -1.66
C LEU A 56 -3.99 19.40 -2.71
N ILE A 57 -3.47 18.77 -3.75
CA ILE A 57 -2.78 19.46 -4.85
C ILE A 57 -3.74 20.38 -5.60
N ASP A 58 -4.95 19.92 -5.90
CA ASP A 58 -5.94 20.68 -6.66
C ASP A 58 -6.56 21.83 -5.85
N GLU A 59 -6.75 21.66 -4.54
CA GLU A 59 -7.44 22.63 -3.66
C GLU A 59 -6.50 23.54 -2.88
N SER A 60 -5.21 23.22 -2.77
CA SER A 60 -4.28 24.04 -1.99
C SER A 60 -3.76 25.22 -2.80
N ASP A 61 -4.03 26.43 -2.31
CA ASP A 61 -3.42 27.67 -2.82
C ASP A 61 -1.89 27.73 -2.59
N GLY A 62 -1.33 26.78 -1.82
CA GLY A 62 0.07 26.77 -1.42
C GLY A 62 0.41 27.90 -0.43
N ARG A 63 0.87 27.57 0.77
CA ARG A 63 1.37 28.59 1.71
C ARG A 63 2.83 28.92 1.42
N MET A 64 3.02 29.52 0.25
CA MET A 64 4.32 29.99 -0.17
C MET A 64 4.55 31.39 0.41
N GLY A 65 5.67 31.59 1.10
CA GLY A 65 6.00 32.89 1.69
C GLY A 65 6.12 33.99 0.64
N GLU A 66 6.07 35.25 1.08
CA GLU A 66 6.24 36.39 0.19
C GLU A 66 7.59 36.30 -0.55
N GLY A 67 7.57 36.49 -1.88
CA GLY A 67 8.76 36.35 -2.73
C GLY A 67 9.11 34.91 -3.13
N TRP A 68 8.26 33.92 -2.81
CA TRP A 68 8.46 32.56 -3.27
C TRP A 68 8.39 32.47 -4.79
N ARG A 69 9.35 31.76 -5.36
CA ARG A 69 9.38 31.34 -6.76
C ARG A 69 9.74 29.86 -6.82
N PRO A 70 9.24 29.11 -7.82
CA PRO A 70 9.79 27.81 -8.13
C PRO A 70 11.32 27.94 -8.32
N PRO A 71 12.13 27.05 -7.71
CA PRO A 71 13.57 27.08 -7.93
C PRO A 71 13.90 26.82 -9.40
N ALA A 72 14.98 27.43 -9.89
CA ALA A 72 15.52 27.05 -11.18
C ALA A 72 15.97 25.58 -11.15
N ARG A 73 16.06 24.95 -12.32
CA ARG A 73 16.50 23.54 -12.42
C ARG A 73 17.83 23.33 -11.69
N GLU A 74 18.76 24.27 -11.87
CA GLU A 74 20.11 24.28 -11.32
C GLU A 74 20.11 24.45 -9.78
N GLU A 75 19.10 25.12 -9.22
CA GLU A 75 18.91 25.34 -7.78
C GLU A 75 18.24 24.14 -7.08
N THR A 76 17.63 23.24 -7.84
CA THR A 76 16.89 22.07 -7.32
C THR A 76 17.82 20.90 -6.98
N TYR A 77 18.98 20.83 -7.64
CA TYR A 77 19.98 19.80 -7.37
C TYR A 77 20.99 20.34 -6.36
N SER A 78 21.45 19.49 -5.43
CA SER A 78 22.44 19.85 -4.40
C SER A 78 23.80 20.27 -4.97
N GLY A 79 24.02 20.12 -6.27
CA GLY A 79 25.33 20.26 -6.91
C GLY A 79 26.31 19.12 -6.58
N GLU A 80 25.98 18.28 -5.60
CA GLU A 80 26.76 17.10 -5.27
C GLU A 80 26.56 16.00 -6.32
N PRO A 81 27.61 15.25 -6.69
CA PRO A 81 27.50 14.10 -7.56
C PRO A 81 26.42 13.16 -7.01
N ARG A 82 25.48 12.76 -7.87
CA ARG A 82 24.54 11.71 -7.48
C ARG A 82 25.36 10.46 -7.18
N PHE A 83 25.10 9.83 -6.04
CA PHE A 83 25.83 8.66 -5.54
C PHE A 83 25.81 7.45 -6.50
N ASP A 84 24.96 7.49 -7.53
CA ASP A 84 24.72 6.44 -8.52
C ASP A 84 25.42 6.67 -9.87
N ARG A 85 26.25 7.71 -10.01
CA ARG A 85 27.05 7.97 -11.23
C ARG A 85 28.55 7.97 -10.95
N GLU A 86 29.26 6.97 -11.46
CA GLU A 86 30.72 7.00 -11.61
C GLU A 86 31.11 7.80 -12.87
N TYR A 87 32.21 8.57 -12.77
CA TYR A 87 32.74 9.43 -13.84
C TYR A 87 33.52 8.65 -14.90
#